data_AF-A0A0A1FHM8-F1
#
_entry.id   AF-A0A0A1FHM8-F1
#
_cell.length_a   1.000
_cell.length_b   1.000
_cell.length_c   1.000
_cell.angle_alpha   90.00
_cell.angle_beta   90.00
_cell.angle_gamma   90.00
#
_symmetry.space_group_name_H-M   'P 1'
#
loop_
_entity.id
_entity.type
_entity.pdbx_description
1 polymer ?
#
loop_
_entity_poly.entity_id
_entity_poly.type
_entity_poly.pdbx_seq_one_letter_code
_entity_poly.pdbx_strand_id
1 'polypeptide(L)'
;MNILIRPLSLAFFVVASVFALHVNAAEENVQFRDPARWSVPDRTPQARFATMKKENTNAYAQAMNDCRAMRGREANDCKREARVNFDRDMQRAREMTMGGRH
;
A
#
# COMPACT_ATOMS: atom_id res chain seq x y z
N MET A 1 36.92 -9.33 -36.84
CA MET A 1 37.41 -8.61 -35.66
C MET A 1 37.88 -7.24 -36.10
N ASN A 2 37.25 -6.19 -35.57
CA ASN A 2 37.84 -4.92 -35.13
C ASN A 2 36.69 -4.06 -34.60
N ILE A 3 36.54 -4.09 -33.27
CA ILE A 3 35.58 -3.29 -32.52
C ILE A 3 36.21 -1.91 -32.36
N LEU A 4 35.66 -0.89 -33.03
CA LEU A 4 36.10 0.50 -32.88
C LEU A 4 35.12 1.23 -31.95
N ILE A 5 35.46 1.27 -30.66
CA ILE A 5 34.76 2.07 -29.65
C ILE A 5 35.14 3.53 -29.89
N ARG A 6 34.17 4.38 -30.27
CA ARG A 6 34.33 5.83 -30.27
C ARG A 6 33.72 6.41 -28.99
N PRO A 7 34.52 6.98 -28.07
CA PRO A 7 34.06 7.49 -26.78
C PRO A 7 33.55 8.92 -26.94
N LEU A 8 32.48 9.12 -27.71
CA LEU A 8 31.95 10.47 -27.97
C LEU A 8 30.42 10.53 -27.91
N SER A 9 29.81 9.68 -27.09
CA SER A 9 28.36 9.70 -26.83
C SER A 9 28.00 9.53 -25.34
N LEU A 10 28.98 9.65 -24.43
CA LEU A 10 28.80 9.54 -22.98
C LEU A 10 28.88 10.91 -22.27
N ALA A 11 28.39 11.98 -22.90
CA ALA A 11 28.51 13.34 -22.33
C ALA A 11 27.31 14.27 -22.57
N PHE A 12 26.12 13.74 -22.90
CA PHE A 12 24.91 14.56 -23.02
C PHE A 12 23.71 13.85 -22.40
N PHE A 13 23.63 13.92 -21.06
CA PHE A 13 22.42 14.15 -20.25
C PHE A 13 22.80 14.11 -18.75
N VAL A 14 23.92 14.75 -18.39
CA VAL A 14 24.17 15.21 -17.01
C VAL A 14 24.02 16.73 -17.03
N VAL A 15 22.81 17.20 -17.31
CA VAL A 15 22.43 18.60 -17.11
C VAL A 15 21.36 18.62 -16.03
N ALA A 16 21.88 18.75 -14.81
CA ALA A 16 21.33 19.60 -13.75
C ALA A 16 19.84 19.95 -13.86
N SER A 17 18.97 18.97 -13.59
CA SER A 17 17.68 19.27 -12.97
C SER A 17 17.89 19.34 -11.47
N VAL A 18 18.72 20.30 -11.05
CA VAL A 18 18.70 20.86 -9.70
C VAL A 18 17.48 21.76 -9.63
N PHE A 19 16.29 21.18 -9.80
CA PHE A 19 15.11 21.79 -9.22
C PHE A 19 15.32 21.64 -7.73
N ALA A 20 15.74 22.74 -7.13
CA ALA A 20 15.75 22.90 -5.70
C ALA A 20 14.38 22.47 -5.18
N LEU A 21 14.30 21.23 -4.68
CA LEU A 21 13.38 20.85 -3.63
C LEU A 21 13.73 21.75 -2.44
N HIS A 22 13.24 22.99 -2.49
CA HIS A 22 12.83 23.67 -1.28
C HIS A 22 11.69 22.82 -0.74
N VAL A 23 12.04 21.74 -0.05
CA VAL A 23 11.23 21.24 1.04
C VAL A 23 11.20 22.42 2.01
N ASN A 24 10.19 23.27 1.85
CA ASN A 24 9.60 23.88 3.01
C ASN A 24 9.10 22.67 3.81
N ALA A 25 9.93 22.18 4.73
CA ALA A 25 9.41 21.48 5.88
C ALA A 25 8.51 22.53 6.50
N ALA A 26 7.22 22.51 6.14
CA ALA A 26 6.22 23.28 6.82
C ALA A 26 6.48 22.95 8.29
N GLU A 27 6.84 23.99 9.06
CA GLU A 27 7.08 23.85 10.48
C GLU A 27 5.81 23.20 11.04
N GLU A 28 5.90 21.89 11.30
CA GLU A 28 4.81 21.16 11.89
C GLU A 28 4.54 21.92 13.18
N ASN A 29 3.38 22.53 13.29
CA ASN A 29 2.99 23.24 14.49
C ASN A 29 2.75 22.17 15.57
N VAL A 30 3.84 21.61 16.12
CA VAL A 30 3.84 20.58 17.17
C VAL A 30 3.21 21.11 18.46
N GLN A 31 2.88 22.40 18.50
CA GLN A 31 2.11 23.03 19.57
C GLN A 31 0.69 22.49 19.67
N PHE A 32 0.13 21.89 18.61
CA PHE A 32 -1.14 21.19 18.70
C PHE A 32 -0.89 19.68 18.74
N ARG A 33 -0.79 19.12 19.94
CA ARG A 33 -0.80 17.67 20.12
C ARG A 33 -2.03 17.12 19.40
N ASP A 34 -1.82 16.10 18.56
CA ASP A 34 -2.92 15.41 17.89
C ASP A 34 -4.05 15.14 18.88
N PRO A 35 -5.32 15.41 18.51
CA PRO A 35 -6.46 15.05 19.33
C PRO A 35 -6.33 13.61 19.81
N ALA A 36 -6.54 13.34 21.10
CA ALA A 36 -6.39 11.99 21.66
C ALA A 36 -7.25 10.92 20.93
N ARG A 37 -8.30 11.36 20.21
CA ARG A 37 -9.13 10.52 19.33
C ARG A 37 -8.44 10.04 18.05
N TRP A 38 -7.41 10.73 17.57
CA TRP A 38 -6.73 10.41 16.29
C TRP A 38 -5.80 9.21 16.41
N SER A 39 -5.35 8.88 17.62
CA SER A 39 -4.44 7.78 17.87
C SER A 39 -4.92 6.95 19.05
N VAL A 40 -6.02 6.21 18.83
CA VAL A 40 -6.37 5.09 19.72
C VAL A 40 -5.72 3.84 19.14
N PRO A 41 -4.55 3.40 19.65
CA PRO A 41 -3.93 2.17 19.18
C PRO A 41 -4.83 0.97 19.49
N ASP A 42 -4.85 0.01 18.58
CA ASP A 42 -5.52 -1.26 18.77
C ASP A 42 -4.76 -2.12 19.77
N ARG A 43 -4.99 -1.84 21.05
CA ARG A 43 -4.27 -2.48 22.17
C ARG A 43 -4.83 -3.85 22.53
N THR A 44 -6.05 -4.16 22.12
CA THR A 44 -6.67 -5.46 22.40
C THR A 44 -6.68 -6.34 21.16
N PRO A 45 -6.58 -7.67 21.31
CA PRO A 45 -6.88 -8.64 20.27
C PRO A 45 -8.13 -8.31 19.45
N GLN A 46 -9.21 -7.91 20.13
CA GLN A 46 -10.50 -7.62 19.51
C GLN A 46 -10.45 -6.32 18.68
N ALA A 47 -9.80 -5.27 19.19
CA ALA A 47 -9.60 -4.04 18.46
C ALA A 47 -8.74 -4.28 17.20
N ARG A 48 -7.65 -5.04 17.33
CA ARG A 48 -6.79 -5.41 16.19
C ARG A 48 -7.57 -6.19 15.15
N PHE A 49 -8.40 -7.15 15.57
CA PHE A 49 -9.25 -7.90 14.64
C PHE A 49 -10.25 -7.00 13.94
N ALA A 50 -10.88 -6.06 14.65
CA ALA A 50 -11.82 -5.12 14.08
C ALA A 50 -11.16 -4.23 13.02
N THR A 51 -9.95 -3.73 13.29
CA THR A 51 -9.16 -2.95 12.31
C THR A 51 -8.77 -3.79 11.10
N MET A 52 -8.18 -4.98 11.30
CA MET A 52 -7.83 -5.86 10.18
C MET A 52 -9.05 -6.24 9.35
N LYS A 53 -10.20 -6.51 9.98
CA LYS A 53 -11.45 -6.79 9.26
C LYS A 53 -11.86 -5.60 8.40
N LYS A 54 -11.77 -4.37 8.91
CA LYS A 54 -12.09 -3.14 8.16
C LYS A 54 -11.15 -2.97 6.97
N GLU A 55 -9.85 -3.14 7.18
CA GLU A 55 -8.83 -3.06 6.13
C GLU A 55 -9.05 -4.12 5.04
N ASN A 56 -9.25 -5.38 5.42
CA ASN A 56 -9.52 -6.48 4.49
C ASN A 56 -10.81 -6.24 3.69
N THR A 57 -11.85 -5.69 4.34
CA THR A 57 -13.12 -5.36 3.66
C THR A 57 -12.92 -4.24 2.63
N ASN A 58 -12.15 -3.21 2.99
CA ASN A 58 -11.83 -2.11 2.08
C ASN A 58 -10.97 -2.59 0.90
N ALA A 59 -9.96 -3.42 1.16
CA ALA A 59 -9.11 -4.01 0.13
C ALA A 59 -9.93 -4.89 -0.82
N TYR A 60 -10.86 -5.69 -0.30
CA TYR A 60 -11.78 -6.48 -1.12
C TYR A 60 -12.69 -5.58 -1.97
N ALA A 61 -13.26 -4.52 -1.40
CA ALA A 61 -14.08 -3.58 -2.16
C ALA A 61 -13.29 -2.90 -3.29
N GLN A 62 -12.03 -2.54 -3.04
CA GLN A 62 -11.13 -2.01 -4.06
C GLN A 62 -10.85 -3.05 -5.15
N ALA A 63 -10.45 -4.27 -4.79
CA ALA A 63 -10.22 -5.34 -5.77
C ALA A 63 -11.47 -5.62 -6.62
N MET A 64 -12.66 -5.61 -6.02
CA MET A 64 -13.93 -5.76 -6.74
C MET A 64 -14.20 -4.60 -7.70
N ASN A 65 -13.79 -3.37 -7.36
CA ASN A 65 -13.88 -2.23 -8.27
C ASN A 65 -12.89 -2.36 -9.42
N ASP A 66 -11.65 -2.80 -9.16
CA ASP A 66 -10.65 -3.05 -10.19
C ASP A 66 -11.13 -4.12 -11.19
N CYS A 67 -11.76 -5.19 -10.70
CA CYS A 67 -12.37 -6.22 -11.54
C CYS A 67 -13.49 -5.69 -12.47
N ARG A 68 -14.10 -4.53 -12.18
CA ARG A 68 -15.13 -3.93 -13.04
C ARG A 68 -14.55 -3.30 -14.31
N ALA A 69 -13.24 -2.98 -14.32
CA ALA A 69 -12.57 -2.48 -15.51
C ALA A 69 -12.35 -3.59 -16.56
N MET A 70 -12.38 -4.86 -16.14
CA MET A 70 -12.22 -6.04 -16.99
C MET A 70 -13.54 -6.49 -17.61
N ARG A 71 -13.49 -7.37 -18.61
CA ARG A 71 -14.68 -7.95 -19.26
C ARG A 71 -14.62 -9.47 -19.36
N GLY A 72 -15.78 -10.11 -19.49
CA GLY A 72 -15.89 -11.53 -19.81
C GLY A 72 -15.27 -12.45 -18.75
N ARG A 73 -14.50 -13.46 -19.22
CA ARG A 73 -13.88 -14.48 -18.36
C ARG A 73 -12.90 -13.88 -17.36
N GLU A 74 -12.08 -12.93 -17.80
CA GLU A 74 -11.07 -12.25 -16.98
C GLU A 74 -11.72 -11.53 -15.78
N ALA A 75 -12.83 -10.81 -16.00
CA ALA A 75 -13.58 -10.18 -14.90
C ALA A 75 -14.12 -11.19 -13.90
N ASN A 76 -14.51 -12.38 -14.34
CA ASN A 76 -15.00 -13.44 -13.47
C ASN A 76 -13.86 -14.12 -12.69
N ASP A 77 -12.71 -14.31 -13.33
CA ASP A 77 -11.51 -14.83 -12.67
C ASP A 77 -11.01 -13.86 -11.60
N CYS A 78 -10.92 -12.56 -11.93
CA CYS A 78 -10.57 -11.50 -10.97
C CYS A 78 -11.49 -11.50 -9.74
N LYS A 79 -12.82 -11.58 -9.92
CA LYS A 79 -13.77 -11.61 -8.80
C LYS A 79 -13.60 -12.86 -7.92
N ARG A 80 -13.32 -14.02 -8.52
CA ARG A 80 -13.02 -15.24 -7.78
C ARG A 80 -11.74 -15.09 -6.96
N GLU A 81 -10.68 -14.58 -7.57
CA GLU A 81 -9.42 -14.35 -6.90
C GLU A 81 -9.57 -13.35 -5.75
N ALA A 82 -10.24 -12.22 -5.98
CA ALA A 82 -10.54 -11.23 -4.96
C ALA A 82 -11.27 -11.85 -3.76
N ARG A 83 -12.22 -12.77 -4.02
CA ARG A 83 -12.93 -13.48 -2.95
C ARG A 83 -12.01 -14.42 -2.17
N VAL A 84 -11.20 -15.23 -2.86
CA VAL A 84 -10.23 -16.13 -2.23
C VAL A 84 -9.23 -15.35 -1.38
N ASN A 85 -8.72 -14.22 -1.88
CA ASN A 85 -7.82 -13.34 -1.16
C ASN A 85 -8.50 -12.78 0.10
N PHE A 86 -9.73 -12.28 -0.01
CA PHE A 86 -10.48 -11.80 1.17
C PHE A 86 -10.66 -12.88 2.23
N ASP A 87 -11.05 -14.10 1.83
CA ASP A 87 -11.25 -15.21 2.76
C ASP A 87 -9.92 -15.59 3.48
N ARG A 88 -8.81 -15.61 2.74
CA ARG A 88 -7.46 -15.82 3.30
C ARG A 88 -7.06 -14.70 4.26
N ASP A 89 -7.29 -13.44 3.89
CA ASP A 89 -6.92 -12.30 4.72
C ASP A 89 -7.75 -12.26 6.01
N MET A 90 -9.02 -12.67 5.95
CA MET A 90 -9.87 -12.85 7.12
C MET A 90 -9.40 -13.98 8.02
N GLN A 91 -8.96 -15.12 7.46
CA GLN A 91 -8.34 -16.19 8.25
C GLN A 91 -7.07 -15.69 8.95
N ARG A 92 -6.19 -15.02 8.21
CA ARG A 92 -4.96 -14.43 8.76
C ARG A 92 -5.27 -13.43 9.88
N ALA A 93 -6.30 -12.59 9.71
CA ALA A 93 -6.74 -11.67 10.75
C ALA A 93 -7.15 -12.41 12.03
N ARG A 94 -7.83 -13.56 11.92
CA ARG A 94 -8.18 -14.39 13.07
C ARG A 94 -6.94 -14.96 13.75
N GLU A 95 -6.01 -15.52 12.98
CA GLU A 95 -4.77 -16.12 13.50
C GLU A 95 -3.91 -15.09 14.24
N MET A 96 -3.74 -13.90 13.66
CA MET A 96 -2.90 -12.84 14.22
C MET A 96 -3.47 -12.20 15.49
N THR A 97 -4.77 -12.30 15.71
CA THR A 97 -5.45 -11.56 16.79
C THR A 97 -5.99 -12.49 17.87
N MET A 98 -6.53 -13.64 17.50
CA MET A 98 -7.09 -14.62 18.44
C MET A 98 -6.10 -15.73 18.80
N GLY A 99 -5.01 -15.91 18.04
CA GLY A 99 -3.97 -16.91 18.28
C GLY A 99 -2.93 -16.54 19.35
N GLY A 100 -3.12 -15.43 20.08
CA GLY A 100 -2.21 -14.95 21.12
C GLY A 100 -2.28 -15.76 22.42
N ARG A 101 -1.81 -17.01 22.38
CA ARG A 101 -1.17 -17.63 23.56
C ARG A 101 0.33 -17.74 23.26
N HIS A 102 1.07 -16.76 23.74
CA HIS A 102 2.48 -16.92 24.07
C HIS A 102 2.58 -16.83 25.58
#